data_AF-A0A242CFK6-F1
#
_entry.id   AF-A0A242CFK6-F1
#
_cell.length_a   1.000
_cell.length_b   1.000
_cell.length_c   1.000
_cell.angle_alpha   90.00
_cell.angle_beta   90.00
_cell.angle_gamma   90.00
#
_symmetry.space_group_name_H-M   'P 1'
#
loop_
_entity.id
_entity.type
_entity.pdbx_description
1 polymer ?
#
loop_
_entity_poly.entity_id
_entity_poly.type
_entity_poly.pdbx_seq_one_letter_code
_entity_poly.pdbx_strand_id
1 'polypeptide(L)' 'MNITSKRTIILLIVIAAGIVLGRLAVRAVLNFLMGGTLFGGDFL' A
#
# COMPACT_ATOMS: atom_id res chain seq x y z
N MET A 1 30.76 9.00 -2.72
CA MET A 1 29.49 8.35 -2.32
C MET A 1 28.34 9.06 -3.04
N ASN A 2 27.73 8.37 -4.00
CA ASN A 2 26.92 8.99 -5.05
C ASN A 2 25.50 9.29 -4.52
N ILE A 3 25.12 10.58 -4.49
CA ILE A 3 23.80 11.09 -4.03
C ILE A 3 22.64 10.34 -4.71
N THR A 4 22.89 9.85 -5.92
CA THR A 4 22.01 9.01 -6.74
C THR A 4 21.58 7.71 -6.04
N SER A 5 22.48 7.02 -5.31
CA SER A 5 22.16 5.75 -4.66
C SER A 5 21.14 5.91 -3.52
N LYS A 6 21.23 6.99 -2.73
CA LYS A 6 20.24 7.27 -1.67
C LYS A 6 18.86 7.58 -2.25
N ARG A 7 18.79 8.34 -3.35
CA ARG A 7 17.53 8.64 -4.05
C ARG A 7 16.86 7.38 -4.59
N THR A 8 17.61 6.47 -5.18
CA THR A 8 17.06 5.21 -5.72
C THR A 8 16.45 4.35 -4.63
N ILE A 9 17.09 4.25 -3.46
CA ILE A 9 16.57 3.47 -2.32
C ILE A 9 15.25 4.04 -1.82
N ILE A 10 15.15 5.36 -1.67
CA ILE A 10 13.92 6.02 -1.22
C ILE A 10 12.79 5.78 -2.23
N LEU A 11 13.07 5.88 -3.53
CA LEU A 11 12.11 5.59 -4.59
C LEU A 11 11.59 4.15 -4.53
N LEU A 12 12.48 3.18 -4.32
CA LEU A 12 12.12 1.77 -4.19
C LEU A 12 11.19 1.51 -2.99
N ILE A 13 11.49 2.13 -1.85
CA ILE A 13 10.67 2.04 -0.63
C ILE A 13 9.28 2.65 -0.86
N VAL A 14 9.20 3.82 -1.50
CA VAL A 14 7.93 4.49 -1.79
C VAL A 14 7.06 3.66 -2.74
N ILE A 15 7.66 3.05 -3.76
CA ILE A 15 6.94 2.16 -4.69
C ILE A 15 6.41 0.93 -3.95
N ALA A 16 7.25 0.28 -3.14
CA ALA A 16 6.83 -0.88 -2.35
C ALA A 16 5.69 -0.54 -1.38
N ALA A 17 5.80 0.58 -0.66
CA ALA A 17 4.76 1.07 0.24
C ALA A 17 3.46 1.40 -0.52
N GLY A 18 3.57 2.02 -1.70
CA GLY A 18 2.43 2.35 -2.56
C GLY A 18 1.68 1.11 -3.06
N ILE A 19 2.39 0.03 -3.40
CA ILE A 19 1.77 -1.24 -3.81
C ILE A 19 0.97 -1.86 -2.66
N VAL A 20 1.57 -1.92 -1.46
CA VAL A 20 0.91 -2.47 -0.27
C VAL A 20 -0.31 -1.62 0.10
N LEU A 21 -0.14 -0.31 0.21
CA LEU A 21 -1.23 0.61 0.57
C LEU A 21 -2.32 0.67 -0.49
N GLY A 22 -1.98 0.63 -1.78
CA GLY A 22 -2.96 0.62 -2.86
C GLY A 22 -3.86 -0.62 -2.80
N ARG A 23 -3.28 -1.80 -2.56
CA ARG A 23 -4.04 -3.06 -2.44
C ARG A 23 -4.98 -3.03 -1.24
N LEU A 24 -4.52 -2.47 -0.12
CA LEU A 24 -5.32 -2.27 1.08
C LEU A 24 -6.41 -1.21 0.90
N ALA A 25 -6.11 -0.09 0.26
CA ALA A 25 -7.06 0.97 -0.03
C ALA A 25 -8.16 0.50 -0.96
N VAL A 26 -7.84 -0.25 -2.01
CA VAL A 26 -8.84 -0.83 -2.93
C VAL A 26 -9.73 -1.81 -2.17
N ARG A 27 -9.18 -2.70 -1.34
CA ARG A 27 -9.98 -3.58 -0.48
C ARG A 27 -10.88 -2.77 0.48
N ALA A 28 -10.33 -1.78 1.17
CA ALA A 28 -11.08 -0.98 2.13
C ALA A 28 -12.23 -0.21 1.46
N VAL A 29 -11.99 0.39 0.29
CA VAL A 29 -13.01 1.10 -0.49
C VAL A 29 -14.08 0.14 -0.97
N LEU A 30 -13.71 -0.99 -1.59
CA LEU A 30 -14.67 -1.99 -2.05
C LEU A 30 -15.49 -2.58 -0.91
N ASN A 31 -14.87 -2.83 0.24
CA ASN A 31 -15.53 -3.35 1.41
C ASN A 31 -16.49 -2.33 2.05
N PHE A 32 -16.13 -1.04 2.04
CA PHE A 32 -17.00 0.05 2.46
C PHE A 32 -18.23 0.18 1.54
N LEU A 33 -18.02 0.12 0.22
CA LEU A 33 -19.09 0.22 -0.78
C LEU A 33 -20.06 -0.97 -0.74
N MET A 34 -19.57 -2.18 -0.43
CA MET A 34 -20.38 -3.39 -0.32
C MET A 34 -21.05 -3.56 1.06
N GLY A 35 -20.91 -2.59 1.97
CA GLY A 35 -21.46 -2.67 3.33
C GLY A 35 -20.83 -3.77 4.19
N GLY A 36 -19.63 -4.25 3.80
CA GLY A 36 -18.89 -5.29 4.50
C GLY A 36 -18.15 -4.77 5.74
N THR A 37 -17.80 -5.66 6.67
CA THR A 37 -17.05 -5.29 7.89
C THR A 37 -15.58 -5.05 7.53
N LEU A 38 -15.08 -3.81 7.75
CA LEU A 38 -13.70 -3.40 7.38
C LEU A 38 -12.59 -4.26 8.02
N PHE A 39 -12.96 -5.12 8.98
CA PHE A 39 -12.08 -5.89 9.86
C PHE A 39 -12.47 -7.39 9.97
N GLY A 40 -13.21 -7.94 9.00
CA GLY A 40 -13.79 -9.29 9.05
C GLY A 40 -12.85 -10.50 8.98
N GLY A 41 -11.53 -10.31 8.88
CA GLY A 41 -10.55 -11.41 9.04
C GLY A 41 -9.42 -11.48 8.02
N ASP A 42 -9.56 -10.91 6.82
CA ASP A 42 -8.61 -11.10 5.73
C ASP A 42 -7.86 -9.81 5.35
N PHE A 43 -7.10 -9.28 6.31
CA PHE A 43 -6.22 -8.12 6.08
C PHE A 43 -4.93 -8.48 5.32
N LEU A 44 -4.70 -9.78 5.09
CA LEU A 44 -3.60 -10.34 4.28
C LEU A 44 -4.14 -10.95 2.97
#